data_AF-A0AAW2ZDU4-F1
#
_entry.id   AF-A0AAW2ZDU4-F1
#
_cell.length_a   1.000
_cell.length_b   1.000
_cell.length_c   1.000
_cell.angle_alpha   90.00
_cell.angle_beta   90.00
_cell.angle_gamma   90.00
#
_symmetry.space_group_name_H-M   'P 1'
#
loop_
_entity.id
_entity.type
_entity.pdbx_description
1 polymer ?
#
loop_
_entity_poly.entity_id
_entity_poly.type
_entity_poly.pdbx_seq_one_letter_code
_entity_poly.pdbx_strand_id
1 'polypeptide(L)'
;MKILLFLLLVITSLAICEQYEFNIDKSRIAQEFLGKHSKHNNNWAVLVCTSRFWFNYRHIANTLSFYHIVKKLGIPDSNIILMLADDVACNARNSYPAQIFNNQNKMTNLYGDNVEVDYRGYEVTVENFMRMMTDRHEHEVPRNKRLMTDEHSNIMIYMTGHGGNEFLKFQDQEEINSMDIADLIEQMFEKRRYNEILLMVDTCQAGSLFKQIYSPNVIAAGSSMIGENSYSHHSDYDVGVAVIDRFTYFTLEFFETYVVGDFKKAEQRTLSELFNSYNPNTLHSTPFFKTELSPKPLESIPISDFFGSDIKINFLSGKYGIRGNASAAVNSEPVSFKRVGKPHERSKPEKTLEYTWDFYATFSVLFIIVFAASFASK
;
A
#
# COMPACT_ATOMS: atom_id res chain seq x y z
N MET A 1 -61.31 -28.73 5.64
CA MET A 1 -60.73 -28.79 4.28
C MET A 1 -60.11 -27.47 3.82
N LYS A 2 -60.75 -26.30 4.01
CA LYS A 2 -60.20 -24.98 3.59
C LYS A 2 -58.93 -24.53 4.34
N ILE A 3 -58.81 -24.85 5.65
CA ILE A 3 -57.64 -24.51 6.46
C ILE A 3 -56.41 -25.34 6.05
N LEU A 4 -56.61 -26.60 5.66
CA LEU A 4 -55.53 -27.49 5.23
C LEU A 4 -54.94 -27.07 3.88
N LEU A 5 -55.78 -26.57 2.96
CA LEU A 5 -55.32 -26.01 1.69
C LEU A 5 -54.51 -24.71 1.88
N PHE A 6 -54.91 -23.87 2.84
CA PHE A 6 -54.22 -22.62 3.14
C PHE A 6 -52.84 -22.87 3.76
N LEU A 7 -52.74 -23.82 4.68
CA LEU A 7 -51.47 -24.26 5.25
C LEU A 7 -50.55 -24.89 4.20
N LEU A 8 -51.09 -25.69 3.26
CA LEU A 8 -50.28 -26.23 2.16
C LEU A 8 -49.75 -25.12 1.25
N LEU A 9 -50.57 -24.11 0.91
CA LEU A 9 -50.17 -22.96 0.09
C LEU A 9 -49.07 -22.12 0.76
N VAL A 10 -49.19 -21.88 2.07
CA VAL A 10 -48.19 -21.12 2.84
C VAL A 10 -46.87 -21.91 2.92
N ILE A 11 -46.92 -23.22 3.18
CA ILE A 11 -45.72 -24.08 3.21
C ILE A 11 -45.07 -24.16 1.83
N THR A 12 -45.84 -24.25 0.74
CA THR A 12 -45.27 -24.21 -0.61
C THR A 12 -44.67 -22.86 -0.95
N SER A 13 -45.25 -21.75 -0.46
CA SER A 13 -44.68 -20.41 -0.69
C SER A 13 -43.37 -20.17 0.09
N LEU A 14 -43.25 -20.73 1.30
CA LEU A 14 -42.03 -20.70 2.10
C LEU A 14 -40.94 -21.60 1.51
N ALA A 15 -41.30 -22.79 1.00
CA ALA A 15 -40.37 -23.70 0.34
C ALA A 15 -39.85 -23.16 -1.01
N ILE A 16 -40.67 -22.38 -1.74
CA ILE A 16 -40.23 -21.67 -2.95
C ILE A 16 -39.36 -20.46 -2.58
N CYS A 17 -39.57 -19.85 -1.42
CA CYS A 17 -38.75 -18.74 -0.91
C CYS A 17 -37.36 -19.20 -0.42
N GLU A 18 -37.24 -20.42 0.13
CA GLU A 18 -35.94 -21.01 0.51
C GLU A 18 -35.11 -21.49 -0.70
N GLN A 19 -35.72 -21.72 -1.86
CA GLN A 19 -34.99 -22.07 -3.09
C GLN A 19 -34.58 -20.85 -3.94
N TYR A 20 -35.01 -19.65 -3.56
CA TYR A 20 -34.65 -18.39 -4.21
C TYR A 20 -33.78 -17.51 -3.30
N GLU A 21 -32.87 -18.11 -2.53
CA GLU A 21 -31.62 -17.42 -2.27
C GLU A 21 -30.86 -17.36 -3.60
N PHE A 22 -30.93 -16.19 -4.22
CA PHE A 22 -30.09 -15.85 -5.36
C PHE A 22 -28.65 -15.89 -4.84
N ASN A 23 -28.03 -17.07 -4.95
CA ASN A 23 -26.60 -17.31 -4.78
C ASN A 23 -25.88 -16.55 -5.88
N ILE A 24 -25.88 -15.22 -5.79
CA ILE A 24 -24.82 -14.42 -6.35
C ILE A 24 -23.61 -14.82 -5.52
N ASP A 25 -22.83 -15.71 -6.11
CA ASP A 25 -21.47 -15.96 -5.70
C ASP A 25 -20.72 -14.62 -5.79
N LYS A 26 -20.75 -13.86 -4.69
CA LYS A 26 -20.05 -12.58 -4.57
C LYS A 26 -18.57 -12.75 -4.86
N SER A 27 -18.01 -13.94 -4.62
CA SER A 27 -16.62 -14.26 -4.92
C SER A 27 -16.39 -14.41 -6.43
N ARG A 28 -17.33 -15.02 -7.16
CA ARG A 28 -17.25 -15.16 -8.63
C ARG A 28 -17.55 -13.87 -9.37
N ILE A 29 -18.53 -13.07 -8.90
CA ILE A 29 -18.76 -11.73 -9.47
C ILE A 29 -17.61 -10.78 -9.11
N ALA A 30 -17.05 -10.85 -7.89
CA ALA A 30 -15.81 -10.14 -7.57
C ALA A 30 -14.67 -10.61 -8.46
N GLN A 31 -14.48 -11.91 -8.70
CA GLN A 31 -13.48 -12.42 -9.65
C GLN A 31 -13.76 -12.03 -11.11
N GLU A 32 -15.01 -11.92 -11.56
CA GLU A 32 -15.34 -11.48 -12.92
C GLU A 32 -15.19 -9.94 -13.07
N PHE A 33 -15.41 -9.16 -12.00
CA PHE A 33 -15.15 -7.72 -11.98
C PHE A 33 -13.67 -7.37 -11.78
N LEU A 34 -12.94 -8.11 -10.93
CA LEU A 34 -11.51 -7.97 -10.66
C LEU A 34 -10.63 -8.65 -11.72
N GLY A 35 -11.14 -9.73 -12.33
CA GLY A 35 -10.46 -10.53 -13.37
C GLY A 35 -10.46 -9.85 -14.74
N LYS A 36 -11.11 -8.70 -14.87
CA LYS A 36 -10.99 -7.84 -16.05
C LYS A 36 -9.73 -6.98 -15.93
N HIS A 37 -8.56 -7.63 -15.92
CA HIS A 37 -7.23 -7.03 -15.81
C HIS A 37 -7.25 -5.74 -14.97
N SER A 38 -7.29 -5.87 -13.64
CA SER A 38 -7.00 -4.74 -12.76
C SER A 38 -5.60 -4.23 -13.11
N LYS A 39 -5.57 -3.28 -14.04
CA LYS A 39 -4.40 -2.50 -14.34
C LYS A 39 -4.38 -1.46 -13.25
N HIS A 40 -3.55 -1.69 -12.24
CA HIS A 40 -3.14 -0.63 -11.32
C HIS A 40 -2.73 0.60 -12.13
N ASN A 41 -2.92 1.78 -11.57
CA ASN A 41 -2.61 3.04 -12.26
C ASN A 41 -1.55 3.86 -11.53
N ASN A 42 -1.10 3.37 -10.37
CA ASN A 42 -0.08 3.99 -9.56
C ASN A 42 0.53 2.95 -8.59
N ASN A 43 1.80 3.18 -8.26
CA ASN A 43 2.54 2.38 -7.30
C ASN A 43 3.00 3.27 -6.15
N TRP A 44 2.92 2.73 -4.94
CA TRP A 44 3.40 3.36 -3.71
C TRP A 44 4.44 2.49 -3.04
N ALA A 45 5.39 3.13 -2.35
CA ALA A 45 6.35 2.45 -1.49
C ALA A 45 6.22 2.93 -0.05
N VAL A 46 6.19 2.00 0.90
CA VAL A 46 6.23 2.27 2.34
C VAL A 46 7.48 1.60 2.89
N LEU A 47 8.47 2.39 3.27
CA LEU A 47 9.81 1.93 3.61
C LEU A 47 10.10 2.25 5.08
N VAL A 48 10.22 1.22 5.92
CA VAL A 48 10.25 1.37 7.39
C VAL A 48 11.52 0.75 7.98
N CYS A 49 12.41 1.59 8.50
CA CYS A 49 13.43 1.18 9.46
C CYS A 49 12.87 1.31 10.86
N THR A 50 12.69 0.19 11.54
CA THR A 50 12.06 0.12 12.87
C THR A 50 13.07 0.19 14.02
N SER A 51 14.36 0.02 13.73
CA SER A 51 15.43 -0.05 14.73
C SER A 51 16.21 1.25 14.89
N ARG A 52 16.80 1.41 16.07
CA ARG A 52 17.60 2.58 16.45
C ARG A 52 18.96 2.18 17.00
N PHE A 53 19.79 3.18 17.29
CA PHE A 53 21.14 3.08 17.81
C PHE A 53 22.18 2.68 16.76
N TRP A 54 23.42 3.09 17.03
CA TRP A 54 24.55 2.96 16.11
C TRP A 54 24.79 1.52 15.62
N PHE A 55 24.65 0.52 16.50
CA PHE A 55 24.86 -0.89 16.14
C PHE A 55 23.82 -1.44 15.15
N ASN A 56 22.73 -0.70 14.90
CA ASN A 56 21.70 -1.02 13.92
C ASN A 56 21.78 -0.19 12.64
N TYR A 57 22.93 0.44 12.37
CA TYR A 57 23.21 1.19 11.16
C TYR A 57 22.68 0.53 9.88
N ARG A 58 22.92 -0.78 9.74
CA ARG A 58 22.45 -1.59 8.59
C ARG A 58 20.96 -1.48 8.31
N HIS A 59 20.09 -1.38 9.32
CA HIS A 59 18.64 -1.31 9.09
C HIS A 59 18.26 0.00 8.37
N ILE A 60 18.90 1.11 8.71
CA ILE A 60 18.71 2.40 8.01
C ILE A 60 19.28 2.32 6.60
N ALA A 61 20.48 1.77 6.45
CA ALA A 61 21.11 1.58 5.15
C ALA A 61 20.28 0.66 4.24
N ASN A 62 19.66 -0.39 4.78
CA ASN A 62 18.76 -1.28 4.05
C ASN A 62 17.53 -0.52 3.53
N THR A 63 16.84 0.23 4.39
CA THR A 63 15.65 1.01 4.01
C THR A 63 15.98 2.05 2.96
N LEU A 64 17.10 2.77 3.11
CA LEU A 64 17.57 3.71 2.10
C LEU A 64 17.95 3.01 0.79
N SER A 65 18.48 1.79 0.85
CA SER A 65 18.79 1.01 -0.35
C SER A 65 17.52 0.70 -1.16
N PHE A 66 16.43 0.30 -0.49
CA PHE A 66 15.12 0.14 -1.14
C PHE A 66 14.56 1.47 -1.68
N TYR A 67 14.74 2.58 -0.95
CA TYR A 67 14.39 3.91 -1.44
C TYR A 67 15.08 4.20 -2.78
N HIS A 68 16.39 3.93 -2.89
CA HIS A 68 17.11 4.10 -4.15
C HIS A 68 16.62 3.16 -5.26
N ILE A 69 16.21 1.93 -4.95
CA ILE A 69 15.62 1.02 -5.97
C ILE A 69 14.36 1.66 -6.56
N VAL A 70 13.39 2.02 -5.72
CA VAL A 70 12.09 2.53 -6.19
C VAL A 70 12.23 3.90 -6.87
N LYS A 71 13.14 4.75 -6.37
CA LYS A 71 13.47 6.04 -7.00
C LYS A 71 14.09 5.87 -8.38
N LYS A 72 15.07 4.97 -8.53
CA LYS A 72 15.71 4.69 -9.82
C LYS A 72 14.72 4.16 -10.85
N LEU A 73 13.69 3.45 -10.41
CA LEU A 73 12.61 2.95 -11.26
C LEU A 73 11.43 3.92 -11.42
N GLY A 74 11.57 5.14 -10.89
CA GLY A 74 10.72 6.29 -11.21
C GLY A 74 9.52 6.50 -10.31
N ILE A 75 9.42 5.80 -9.16
CA ILE A 75 8.41 6.16 -8.16
C ILE A 75 8.77 7.55 -7.59
N PRO A 76 7.89 8.56 -7.67
CA PRO A 76 8.16 9.90 -7.15
C PRO A 76 8.10 9.93 -5.62
N ASP A 77 8.76 10.90 -4.98
CA ASP A 77 8.76 11.03 -3.51
C ASP A 77 7.35 11.20 -2.94
N SER A 78 6.44 11.84 -3.71
CA SER A 78 5.03 11.95 -3.33
C SER A 78 4.31 10.60 -3.14
N ASN A 79 4.91 9.51 -3.61
CA ASN A 79 4.40 8.15 -3.54
C ASN A 79 5.29 7.22 -2.70
N ILE A 80 6.29 7.77 -2.01
CA ILE A 80 7.18 7.02 -1.13
C ILE A 80 6.99 7.57 0.29
N ILE A 81 6.60 6.70 1.22
CA ILE A 81 6.60 7.02 2.65
C ILE A 81 7.86 6.41 3.26
N LEU A 82 8.79 7.27 3.70
CA LEU A 82 10.04 6.84 4.32
C LEU A 82 10.03 7.09 5.83
N MET A 83 10.17 6.02 6.60
CA MET A 83 10.23 6.06 8.06
C MET A 83 11.60 5.58 8.55
N LEU A 84 12.38 6.47 9.17
CA LEU A 84 13.69 6.15 9.75
C LEU A 84 13.68 6.38 11.27
N ALA A 85 13.75 5.28 12.03
CA ALA A 85 13.70 5.31 13.49
C ALA A 85 14.92 5.97 14.17
N ASP A 86 16.01 6.22 13.45
CA ASP A 86 17.19 6.94 13.94
C ASP A 86 17.91 7.66 12.80
N ASP A 87 18.74 8.64 13.16
CA ASP A 87 19.57 9.38 12.22
C ASP A 87 21.05 9.02 12.44
N VAL A 88 21.50 7.98 11.77
CA VAL A 88 22.91 7.56 11.81
C VAL A 88 23.81 8.47 10.97
N ALA A 89 23.26 9.27 10.05
CA ALA A 89 24.05 10.22 9.26
C ALA A 89 24.62 11.33 10.16
N CYS A 90 23.85 11.77 11.17
CA CYS A 90 24.24 12.78 12.15
C CYS A 90 24.80 12.21 13.47
N ASN A 91 25.02 10.90 13.57
CA ASN A 91 25.55 10.28 14.80
C ASN A 91 27.02 10.65 15.02
N ALA A 92 27.40 11.00 16.25
CA ALA A 92 28.79 11.35 16.60
C ALA A 92 29.81 10.21 16.39
N ARG A 93 29.35 8.96 16.28
CA ARG A 93 30.19 7.80 15.93
C ARG A 93 30.43 7.66 14.43
N ASN A 94 29.69 8.39 13.60
CA ASN A 94 29.84 8.30 12.16
C ASN A 94 31.09 9.05 11.70
N SER A 95 32.10 8.30 11.26
CA SER A 95 33.32 8.81 10.66
C SER A 95 33.08 9.61 9.37
N TYR A 96 31.88 9.49 8.77
CA TYR A 96 31.46 10.18 7.56
C TYR A 96 30.21 11.05 7.82
N PRO A 97 30.39 12.30 8.29
CA PRO A 97 29.28 13.17 8.65
C PRO A 97 28.28 13.35 7.48
N ALA A 98 26.99 13.24 7.79
CA ALA A 98 25.88 13.37 6.84
C ALA A 98 25.89 12.35 5.69
N GLN A 99 26.62 11.23 5.83
CA GLN A 99 26.70 10.19 4.81
C GLN A 99 26.37 8.80 5.38
N ILE A 100 25.71 7.99 4.56
CA ILE A 100 25.37 6.59 4.87
C ILE A 100 25.81 5.71 3.69
N PHE A 101 26.43 4.57 3.96
CA PHE A 101 26.94 3.64 2.95
C PHE A 101 26.49 2.23 3.28
N ASN A 102 26.09 1.46 2.27
CA ASN A 102 25.76 0.04 2.41
C ASN A 102 26.87 -0.90 1.91
N ASN A 103 28.03 -0.36 1.54
CA ASN A 103 29.17 -1.14 1.07
C ASN A 103 30.50 -0.49 1.45
N GLN A 104 31.53 -1.34 1.54
CA GLN A 104 32.88 -0.94 1.93
C GLN A 104 33.55 0.01 0.91
N ASN A 105 33.17 -0.10 -0.37
CA ASN A 105 33.69 0.74 -1.45
C ASN A 105 33.13 2.17 -1.41
N LYS A 106 32.09 2.42 -0.59
CA LYS A 106 31.49 3.74 -0.33
C LYS A 106 31.12 4.49 -1.61
N MET A 107 30.69 3.75 -2.64
CA MET A 107 30.46 4.31 -3.98
C MET A 107 29.22 5.21 -4.05
N THR A 108 28.25 5.03 -3.15
CA THR A 108 27.00 5.79 -3.16
C THR A 108 26.63 6.19 -1.75
N ASN A 109 26.57 7.50 -1.50
CA ASN A 109 25.96 8.03 -0.28
C ASN A 109 24.45 7.82 -0.36
N LEU A 110 23.94 6.93 0.47
CA LEU A 110 22.54 6.56 0.55
C LEU A 110 21.65 7.65 1.13
N TYR A 111 22.20 8.54 1.97
CA TYR A 111 21.45 9.64 2.56
C TYR A 111 21.33 10.79 1.55
N GLY A 112 22.45 11.32 1.07
CA GLY A 112 22.51 12.32 -0.01
C GLY A 112 21.58 13.53 0.16
N ASP A 113 21.44 14.33 -0.89
CA ASP A 113 20.58 15.53 -0.89
C ASP A 113 19.14 15.24 -1.36
N ASN A 114 18.87 14.02 -1.84
CA ASN A 114 17.63 13.66 -2.55
C ASN A 114 16.73 12.68 -1.77
N VAL A 115 16.99 12.49 -0.48
CA VAL A 115 16.18 11.62 0.38
C VAL A 115 15.18 12.45 1.16
N GLU A 116 13.89 12.20 0.92
CA GLU A 116 12.80 12.79 1.70
C GLU A 116 12.39 11.80 2.80
N VAL A 117 12.74 12.12 4.06
CA VAL A 117 12.32 11.33 5.22
C VAL A 117 11.05 11.91 5.79
N ASP A 118 9.97 11.15 5.77
CA ASP A 118 8.65 11.59 6.23
C ASP A 118 8.53 11.46 7.74
N TYR A 119 8.82 10.28 8.30
CA TYR A 119 8.78 10.04 9.74
C TYR A 119 10.20 9.84 10.26
N ARG A 120 10.63 10.73 11.18
CA ARG A 120 11.99 10.76 11.71
C ARG A 120 12.03 10.42 13.20
N GLY A 121 12.98 9.59 13.60
CA GLY A 121 13.28 9.33 15.02
C GLY A 121 12.04 8.87 15.77
N TYR A 122 11.65 9.62 16.81
CA TYR A 122 10.50 9.32 17.67
C TYR A 122 9.15 9.29 16.96
N GLU A 123 9.04 9.78 15.72
CA GLU A 123 7.79 9.68 14.95
C GLU A 123 7.57 8.28 14.36
N VAL A 124 8.59 7.43 14.32
CA VAL A 124 8.47 6.05 13.82
C VAL A 124 7.99 5.13 14.94
N THR A 125 6.68 5.17 15.20
CA THR A 125 5.97 4.34 16.19
C THR A 125 5.02 3.36 15.50
N VAL A 126 4.58 2.31 16.23
CA VAL A 126 3.57 1.39 15.71
C VAL A 126 2.28 2.15 15.40
N GLU A 127 1.88 3.05 16.30
CA GLU A 127 0.68 3.87 16.13
C GLU A 127 0.71 4.71 14.85
N ASN A 128 1.79 5.44 14.59
CA ASN A 128 1.89 6.28 13.40
C ASN A 128 1.90 5.45 12.12
N PHE A 129 2.58 4.29 12.12
CA PHE A 129 2.54 3.36 11.00
C PHE A 129 1.11 2.87 10.72
N MET A 130 0.40 2.41 11.75
CA MET A 130 -0.99 1.92 11.63
C MET A 130 -1.96 3.01 11.18
N ARG A 131 -1.83 4.23 11.73
CA ARG A 131 -2.66 5.39 11.36
C ARG A 131 -2.42 5.82 9.91
N MET A 132 -1.16 5.85 9.47
CA MET A 132 -0.78 6.19 8.10
C MET A 132 -1.34 5.17 7.10
N MET A 133 -1.20 3.87 7.39
CA MET A 133 -1.67 2.79 6.53
C MET A 133 -3.21 2.76 6.42
N THR A 134 -3.91 3.05 7.52
CA THR A 134 -5.39 3.02 7.57
C THR A 134 -6.07 4.37 7.30
N ASP A 135 -5.30 5.43 7.04
CA ASP A 135 -5.80 6.82 6.85
C ASP A 135 -6.67 7.28 8.02
N ARG A 136 -6.12 7.07 9.23
CA ARG A 136 -6.71 7.48 10.51
C ARG A 136 -5.80 8.49 11.18
N HIS A 137 -5.60 9.62 10.53
CA HIS A 137 -4.81 10.72 11.05
C HIS A 137 -5.62 12.01 11.17
N GLU A 138 -5.13 12.95 11.97
CA GLU A 138 -5.73 14.27 12.14
C GLU A 138 -5.68 15.08 10.83
N HIS A 139 -6.51 16.13 10.73
CA HIS A 139 -6.62 16.92 9.50
C HIS A 139 -5.33 17.71 9.21
N GLU A 140 -4.54 17.97 10.24
CA GLU A 140 -3.31 18.76 10.24
C GLU A 140 -2.10 17.96 9.76
N VAL A 141 -2.18 16.62 9.67
CA VAL A 141 -1.06 15.79 9.23
C VAL A 141 -0.64 16.17 7.81
N PRO A 142 0.62 16.54 7.53
CA PRO A 142 1.06 16.95 6.19
C PRO A 142 0.83 15.89 5.12
N ARG A 143 0.63 16.30 3.86
CA ARG A 143 0.36 15.38 2.75
C ARG A 143 1.44 14.31 2.55
N ASN A 144 2.71 14.66 2.71
CA ASN A 144 3.82 13.71 2.55
C ASN A 144 3.88 12.64 3.65
N LYS A 145 3.11 12.80 4.74
CA LYS A 145 2.94 11.79 5.78
C LYS A 145 1.72 10.89 5.56
N ARG A 146 1.00 11.02 4.44
CA ARG A 146 -0.25 10.30 4.16
C ARG A 146 -0.08 9.33 3.00
N LEU A 147 -0.52 8.10 3.20
CA LEU A 147 -0.57 7.08 2.14
C LEU A 147 -1.87 7.23 1.34
N MET A 148 -1.83 8.01 0.25
CA MET A 148 -3.02 8.38 -0.52
C MET A 148 -3.36 7.32 -1.60
N THR A 149 -3.52 6.07 -1.16
CA THR A 149 -3.82 4.91 -2.02
C THR A 149 -5.32 4.63 -2.12
N ASP A 150 -5.70 3.86 -3.14
CA ASP A 150 -7.06 3.45 -3.49
C ASP A 150 -7.07 2.01 -4.07
N GLU A 151 -8.23 1.55 -4.56
CA GLU A 151 -8.40 0.21 -5.13
C GLU A 151 -7.63 -0.06 -6.42
N HIS A 152 -6.97 0.96 -6.99
CA HIS A 152 -6.13 0.84 -8.18
C HIS A 152 -4.64 1.02 -7.88
N SER A 153 -4.27 1.06 -6.59
CA SER A 153 -2.91 1.34 -6.14
C SER A 153 -2.20 0.04 -5.74
N ASN A 154 -1.05 -0.26 -6.34
CA ASN A 154 -0.18 -1.29 -5.80
C ASN A 154 0.75 -0.70 -4.74
N ILE A 155 0.97 -1.44 -3.65
CA ILE A 155 1.78 -0.96 -2.52
C ILE A 155 2.91 -1.94 -2.24
N MET A 156 4.14 -1.43 -2.32
CA MET A 156 5.34 -2.12 -1.89
C MET A 156 5.70 -1.69 -0.47
N ILE A 157 5.57 -2.59 0.50
CA ILE A 157 5.90 -2.35 1.90
C ILE A 157 7.21 -3.08 2.19
N TYR A 158 8.26 -2.34 2.56
CA TYR A 158 9.51 -2.91 3.03
C TYR A 158 9.73 -2.52 4.49
N MET A 159 9.93 -3.51 5.35
CA MET A 159 10.24 -3.29 6.76
C MET A 159 11.53 -4.02 7.15
N THR A 160 12.36 -3.37 7.96
CA THR A 160 13.58 -3.99 8.48
C THR A 160 13.80 -3.61 9.93
N GLY A 161 14.32 -4.56 10.71
CA GLY A 161 14.62 -4.37 12.11
C GLY A 161 14.79 -5.68 12.87
N HIS A 162 14.73 -5.57 14.19
CA HIS A 162 14.77 -6.73 15.08
C HIS A 162 13.38 -7.29 15.32
N GLY A 163 13.25 -8.60 15.21
CA GLY A 163 12.00 -9.31 15.34
C GLY A 163 12.22 -10.68 15.96
N GLY A 164 11.14 -11.42 16.07
CA GLY A 164 11.12 -12.78 16.57
C GLY A 164 9.82 -13.45 16.20
N ASN A 165 9.49 -14.51 16.92
CA ASN A 165 8.27 -15.25 16.62
C ASN A 165 7.03 -14.36 16.82
N GLU A 166 6.38 -14.03 15.71
CA GLU A 166 5.14 -13.27 15.60
C GLU A 166 5.23 -11.78 16.00
N PHE A 167 6.43 -11.19 16.08
CA PHE A 167 6.59 -9.74 16.35
C PHE A 167 7.77 -9.09 15.63
N LEU A 168 7.66 -7.77 15.41
CA LEU A 168 8.72 -6.88 14.95
C LEU A 168 8.81 -5.68 15.90
N LYS A 169 10.01 -5.38 16.40
CA LYS A 169 10.24 -4.28 17.36
C LYS A 169 10.31 -2.93 16.66
N PHE A 170 9.59 -1.96 17.20
CA PHE A 170 9.71 -0.55 16.89
C PHE A 170 10.44 0.16 18.01
N GLN A 171 11.43 0.97 17.64
CA GLN A 171 12.16 1.86 18.54
C GLN A 171 12.89 1.19 19.71
N ASP A 172 13.06 -0.14 19.69
CA ASP A 172 13.52 -0.94 20.84
C ASP A 172 12.61 -0.82 22.09
N GLN A 173 11.33 -0.45 21.90
CA GLN A 173 10.38 -0.23 22.99
C GLN A 173 9.01 -0.86 22.73
N GLU A 174 8.49 -0.70 21.52
CA GLU A 174 7.18 -1.22 21.11
C GLU A 174 7.36 -2.42 20.18
N GLU A 175 6.30 -3.19 20.02
CA GLU A 175 6.25 -4.33 19.12
C GLU A 175 4.96 -4.27 18.31
N ILE A 176 5.05 -4.51 17.00
CA ILE A 176 3.90 -4.83 16.16
C ILE A 176 3.87 -6.36 15.99
N ASN A 177 2.72 -6.97 16.24
CA ASN A 177 2.57 -8.42 16.15
C ASN A 177 1.95 -8.88 14.81
N SER A 178 2.00 -10.18 14.54
CA SER A 178 1.45 -10.76 13.31
C SER A 178 -0.06 -10.53 13.12
N MET A 179 -0.84 -10.46 14.21
CA MET A 179 -2.27 -10.16 14.16
C MET A 179 -2.51 -8.68 13.86
N ASP A 180 -1.72 -7.77 14.42
CA ASP A 180 -1.81 -6.34 14.12
C ASP A 180 -1.59 -6.09 12.63
N ILE A 181 -0.60 -6.77 12.02
CA ILE A 181 -0.33 -6.69 10.56
C ILE A 181 -1.51 -7.26 9.77
N ALA A 182 -2.07 -8.39 10.18
CA ALA A 182 -3.22 -9.00 9.52
C ALA A 182 -4.46 -8.08 9.57
N ASP A 183 -4.80 -7.56 10.74
CA ASP A 183 -5.92 -6.66 10.95
C ASP A 183 -5.70 -5.31 10.27
N LEU A 184 -4.46 -4.86 10.15
CA LEU A 184 -4.10 -3.66 9.39
C LEU A 184 -4.45 -3.84 7.91
N ILE A 185 -3.97 -4.92 7.31
CA ILE A 185 -4.19 -5.22 5.89
C ILE A 185 -5.68 -5.43 5.64
N GLU A 186 -6.39 -6.12 6.53
CA GLU A 186 -7.84 -6.31 6.42
C GLU A 186 -8.59 -4.97 6.43
N GLN A 187 -8.22 -4.06 7.33
CA GLN A 187 -8.81 -2.72 7.35
C GLN A 187 -8.52 -1.93 6.08
N MET A 188 -7.35 -2.11 5.46
CA MET A 188 -7.04 -1.51 4.17
C MET A 188 -7.89 -2.13 3.05
N PHE A 189 -8.13 -3.45 3.09
CA PHE A 189 -8.93 -4.18 2.10
C PHE A 189 -10.40 -3.74 2.14
N GLU A 190 -11.01 -3.74 3.32
CA GLU A 190 -12.40 -3.31 3.54
C GLU A 190 -12.61 -1.84 3.13
N LYS A 191 -11.59 -1.01 3.33
CA LYS A 191 -11.59 0.40 2.89
C LYS A 191 -11.17 0.61 1.44
N ARG A 192 -10.91 -0.45 0.67
CA ARG A 192 -10.49 -0.38 -0.74
C ARG A 192 -9.26 0.50 -0.96
N ARG A 193 -8.24 0.33 -0.12
CA ARG A 193 -7.01 1.16 -0.15
C ARG A 193 -5.86 0.55 -0.95
N TYR A 194 -6.05 -0.61 -1.56
CA TYR A 194 -5.04 -1.21 -2.41
C TYR A 194 -5.68 -2.10 -3.48
N ASN A 195 -4.97 -2.25 -4.60
CA ASN A 195 -5.20 -3.30 -5.59
C ASN A 195 -4.43 -4.56 -5.19
N GLU A 196 -3.11 -4.46 -5.03
CA GLU A 196 -2.22 -5.54 -4.58
C GLU A 196 -1.17 -4.99 -3.59
N ILE A 197 -0.78 -5.79 -2.60
CA ILE A 197 0.31 -5.48 -1.65
C ILE A 197 1.45 -6.48 -1.84
N LEU A 198 2.67 -5.98 -1.94
CA LEU A 198 3.90 -6.74 -1.75
C LEU A 198 4.52 -6.33 -0.40
N LEU A 199 4.51 -7.25 0.57
CA LEU A 199 5.09 -7.05 1.90
C LEU A 199 6.43 -7.79 2.02
N MET A 200 7.54 -7.06 2.05
CA MET A 200 8.87 -7.63 2.29
C MET A 200 9.38 -7.26 3.67
N VAL A 201 9.78 -8.24 4.48
CA VAL A 201 10.28 -7.99 5.83
C VAL A 201 11.64 -8.64 6.04
N ASP A 202 12.65 -7.83 6.37
CA ASP A 202 14.00 -8.28 6.70
C ASP A 202 14.21 -8.29 8.22
N THR A 203 13.99 -9.45 8.85
CA THR A 203 14.10 -9.64 10.29
C THR A 203 14.22 -11.12 10.68
N CYS A 204 14.64 -11.41 11.92
CA CYS A 204 14.61 -12.76 12.47
C CYS A 204 13.17 -13.27 12.56
N GLN A 205 12.97 -14.53 12.16
CA GLN A 205 11.68 -15.21 12.09
C GLN A 205 10.62 -14.46 11.25
N ALA A 206 11.03 -13.77 10.18
CA ALA A 206 10.15 -12.97 9.33
C ALA A 206 8.89 -13.74 8.86
N GLY A 207 9.02 -15.02 8.50
CA GLY A 207 7.88 -15.84 8.07
C GLY A 207 6.74 -15.96 9.09
N SER A 208 7.03 -15.79 10.39
CA SER A 208 6.00 -15.80 11.44
C SER A 208 5.04 -14.61 11.37
N LEU A 209 5.49 -13.47 10.82
CA LEU A 209 4.68 -12.25 10.70
C LEU A 209 3.55 -12.39 9.69
N PHE A 210 3.71 -13.26 8.69
CA PHE A 210 2.74 -13.39 7.59
C PHE A 210 1.65 -14.42 7.85
N LYS A 211 1.84 -15.28 8.86
CA LYS A 211 1.00 -16.45 9.10
C LYS A 211 -0.48 -16.09 9.26
N GLN A 212 -0.75 -14.97 9.94
CA GLN A 212 -2.11 -14.52 10.23
C GLN A 212 -2.72 -13.65 9.14
N ILE A 213 -1.99 -13.31 8.07
CA ILE A 213 -2.56 -12.53 6.97
C ILE A 213 -3.55 -13.40 6.21
N TYR A 214 -4.79 -12.91 6.05
CA TYR A 214 -5.88 -13.60 5.36
C TYR A 214 -6.55 -12.77 4.25
N SER A 215 -6.33 -11.46 4.21
CA SER A 215 -6.91 -10.58 3.20
C SER A 215 -6.34 -10.88 1.81
N PRO A 216 -7.16 -10.82 0.76
CA PRO A 216 -6.73 -11.18 -0.60
C PRO A 216 -5.77 -10.13 -1.18
N ASN A 217 -5.13 -10.50 -2.29
CA ASN A 217 -4.23 -9.68 -3.06
C ASN A 217 -2.96 -9.24 -2.31
N VAL A 218 -2.43 -10.14 -1.48
CA VAL A 218 -1.20 -9.92 -0.71
C VAL A 218 -0.16 -10.96 -1.08
N ILE A 219 1.05 -10.48 -1.38
CA ILE A 219 2.24 -11.31 -1.55
C ILE A 219 3.19 -10.90 -0.44
N ALA A 220 3.72 -11.85 0.33
CA ALA A 220 4.70 -11.55 1.37
C ALA A 220 5.99 -12.35 1.19
N ALA A 221 7.12 -11.72 1.48
CA ALA A 221 8.44 -12.32 1.46
C ALA A 221 9.25 -11.90 2.70
N GLY A 222 9.88 -12.88 3.35
CA GLY A 222 10.61 -12.68 4.59
C GLY A 222 12.03 -13.20 4.47
N SER A 223 12.98 -12.56 5.14
CA SER A 223 14.39 -12.95 5.07
C SER A 223 14.72 -14.27 5.78
N SER A 224 13.85 -14.77 6.67
CA SER A 224 14.06 -16.03 7.37
C SER A 224 12.76 -16.79 7.67
N MET A 225 12.86 -18.11 7.84
CA MET A 225 11.76 -18.97 8.29
C MET A 225 11.51 -18.84 9.80
N ILE A 226 10.38 -19.39 10.25
CA ILE A 226 10.03 -19.52 11.67
C ILE A 226 11.10 -20.35 12.38
N GLY A 227 11.59 -19.87 13.53
CA GLY A 227 12.68 -20.50 14.28
C GLY A 227 14.10 -20.19 13.77
N GLU A 228 14.25 -19.40 12.70
CA GLU A 228 15.56 -19.00 12.16
C GLU A 228 15.84 -17.50 12.39
N ASN A 229 17.12 -17.16 12.54
CA ASN A 229 17.59 -15.78 12.53
C ASN A 229 17.78 -15.27 11.09
N SER A 230 17.77 -13.95 10.91
CA SER A 230 18.35 -13.29 9.74
C SER A 230 19.75 -12.76 10.06
N TYR A 231 20.56 -12.51 9.03
CA TYR A 231 21.98 -12.20 9.20
C TYR A 231 22.43 -10.99 8.41
N SER A 232 23.34 -10.22 9.02
CA SER A 232 24.09 -9.17 8.34
C SER A 232 25.05 -9.73 7.30
N HIS A 233 25.35 -8.98 6.24
CA HIS A 233 26.29 -9.43 5.20
C HIS A 233 27.74 -9.05 5.52
N HIS A 234 28.08 -7.76 5.47
CA HIS A 234 29.44 -7.28 5.65
C HIS A 234 29.52 -6.10 6.62
N SER A 235 30.64 -6.00 7.31
CA SER A 235 30.98 -4.92 8.25
C SER A 235 31.97 -3.96 7.61
N ASP A 236 31.81 -2.68 7.89
CA ASP A 236 32.78 -1.67 7.48
C ASP A 236 33.66 -1.31 8.69
N TYR A 237 34.98 -1.34 8.50
CA TYR A 237 35.94 -1.08 9.57
C TYR A 237 35.94 0.39 10.03
N ASP A 238 35.71 1.32 9.11
CA ASP A 238 35.70 2.76 9.39
C ASP A 238 34.40 3.19 10.10
N VAL A 239 33.29 2.51 9.80
CA VAL A 239 31.99 2.69 10.49
C VAL A 239 31.94 1.85 11.79
N GLY A 240 32.67 0.74 11.85
CA GLY A 240 32.81 -0.13 13.02
C GLY A 240 31.63 -1.08 13.28
N VAL A 241 30.69 -1.20 12.35
CA VAL A 241 29.49 -2.05 12.45
C VAL A 241 29.12 -2.67 11.10
N ALA A 242 28.18 -3.61 11.10
CA ALA A 242 27.55 -4.11 9.89
C ALA A 242 26.77 -3.00 9.16
N VAL A 243 26.93 -2.92 7.84
CA VAL A 243 26.36 -1.83 7.02
C VAL A 243 25.17 -2.26 6.15
N ILE A 244 24.92 -3.56 6.00
CA ILE A 244 23.78 -4.09 5.24
C ILE A 244 23.43 -5.51 5.69
N ASP A 245 22.16 -5.89 5.59
CA ASP A 245 21.69 -7.27 5.77
C ASP A 245 21.71 -8.09 4.48
N ARG A 246 21.85 -9.43 4.62
CA ARG A 246 22.03 -10.33 3.47
C ARG A 246 20.85 -10.32 2.53
N PHE A 247 19.63 -10.38 3.06
CA PHE A 247 18.42 -10.36 2.24
C PHE A 247 18.31 -9.08 1.41
N THR A 248 18.62 -7.95 2.05
CA THR A 248 18.68 -6.66 1.35
C THR A 248 19.80 -6.59 0.33
N TYR A 249 21.00 -7.08 0.67
CA TYR A 249 22.14 -7.16 -0.25
C TYR A 249 21.82 -7.96 -1.52
N PHE A 250 21.28 -9.18 -1.38
CA PHE A 250 20.95 -10.02 -2.55
C PHE A 250 19.75 -9.49 -3.34
N THR A 251 18.84 -8.75 -2.70
CA THR A 251 17.81 -8.00 -3.42
C THR A 251 18.46 -6.92 -4.29
N LEU A 252 19.37 -6.12 -3.74
CA LEU A 252 20.10 -5.11 -4.52
C LEU A 252 20.90 -5.73 -5.65
N GLU A 253 21.62 -6.83 -5.39
CA GLU A 253 22.39 -7.54 -6.40
C GLU A 253 21.52 -7.99 -7.58
N PHE A 254 20.31 -8.50 -7.30
CA PHE A 254 19.33 -8.83 -8.33
C PHE A 254 18.98 -7.60 -9.18
N PHE A 255 18.62 -6.47 -8.54
CA PHE A 255 18.25 -5.26 -9.26
C PHE A 255 19.43 -4.67 -10.05
N GLU A 256 20.63 -4.67 -9.50
CA GLU A 256 21.84 -4.18 -10.18
C GLU A 256 22.27 -5.08 -11.34
N THR A 257 22.01 -6.39 -11.26
CA THR A 257 22.38 -7.34 -12.32
C THR A 257 21.35 -7.37 -13.45
N TYR A 258 20.06 -7.46 -13.10
CA TYR A 258 19.02 -7.78 -14.08
C TYR A 258 18.19 -6.58 -14.52
N VAL A 259 18.06 -5.56 -13.66
CA VAL A 259 17.24 -4.38 -13.93
C VAL A 259 18.08 -3.17 -14.30
N VAL A 260 19.21 -2.94 -13.61
CA VAL A 260 20.17 -1.84 -13.86
C VAL A 260 19.50 -0.46 -13.91
N GLY A 261 18.43 -0.26 -13.12
CA GLY A 261 17.63 0.98 -13.16
C GLY A 261 16.87 1.21 -14.48
N ASP A 262 16.79 0.22 -15.36
CA ASP A 262 16.04 0.29 -16.61
C ASP A 262 14.62 -0.26 -16.38
N PHE A 263 13.65 0.65 -16.45
CA PHE A 263 12.24 0.32 -16.29
C PHE A 263 11.77 -0.77 -17.26
N LYS A 264 12.25 -0.78 -18.52
CA LYS A 264 11.86 -1.81 -19.49
C LYS A 264 12.35 -3.19 -19.11
N LYS A 265 13.49 -3.28 -18.42
CA LYS A 265 13.97 -4.54 -17.87
C LYS A 265 13.16 -4.96 -16.65
N ALA A 266 12.74 -4.00 -15.81
CA ALA A 266 11.83 -4.28 -14.69
C ALA A 266 10.48 -4.84 -15.17
N GLU A 267 9.96 -4.40 -16.32
CA GLU A 267 8.75 -4.96 -16.95
C GLU A 267 8.93 -6.39 -17.49
N GLN A 268 10.16 -6.75 -17.86
CA GLN A 268 10.49 -8.07 -18.40
C GLN A 268 10.83 -9.09 -17.31
N ARG A 269 11.07 -8.62 -16.09
CA ARG A 269 11.41 -9.47 -14.95
C ARG A 269 10.22 -9.66 -14.03
N THR A 270 10.12 -10.82 -13.42
CA THR A 270 8.96 -11.22 -12.62
C THR A 270 9.30 -11.35 -11.14
N LEU A 271 8.29 -11.27 -10.28
CA LEU A 271 8.47 -11.56 -8.85
C LEU A 271 8.97 -12.99 -8.60
N SER A 272 8.55 -13.95 -9.43
CA SER A 272 9.06 -15.33 -9.36
C SER A 272 10.58 -15.37 -9.58
N GLU A 273 11.11 -14.64 -10.56
CA GLU A 273 12.57 -14.56 -10.78
C GLU A 273 13.31 -13.90 -9.62
N LEU A 274 12.75 -12.84 -9.01
CA LEU A 274 13.33 -12.23 -7.81
C LEU A 274 13.37 -13.23 -6.66
N PHE A 275 12.26 -13.90 -6.37
CA PHE A 275 12.18 -14.82 -5.24
C PHE A 275 13.07 -16.06 -5.43
N ASN A 276 13.14 -16.57 -6.67
CA ASN A 276 14.02 -17.68 -7.02
C ASN A 276 15.51 -17.32 -7.02
N SER A 277 15.86 -16.03 -7.03
CA SER A 277 17.26 -15.59 -6.91
C SER A 277 17.81 -15.75 -5.49
N TYR A 278 16.94 -15.85 -4.48
CA TYR A 278 17.35 -15.99 -3.10
C TYR A 278 17.89 -17.40 -2.81
N ASN A 279 19.14 -17.48 -2.39
CA ASN A 279 19.83 -18.72 -2.08
C ASN A 279 20.06 -18.85 -0.56
N PRO A 280 19.50 -19.88 0.12
CA PRO A 280 19.68 -20.05 1.57
C PRO A 280 21.14 -20.14 2.02
N ASN A 281 22.04 -20.66 1.18
CA ASN A 281 23.46 -20.75 1.51
C ASN A 281 24.14 -19.39 1.55
N THR A 282 23.73 -18.45 0.69
CA THR A 282 24.31 -17.10 0.68
C THR A 282 23.60 -16.19 1.68
N LEU A 283 22.31 -16.40 1.92
CA LEU A 283 21.52 -15.70 2.94
C LEU A 283 21.87 -16.11 4.37
N HIS A 284 22.36 -17.35 4.56
CA HIS A 284 22.54 -17.99 5.87
C HIS A 284 21.21 -18.18 6.63
N SER A 285 20.09 -18.01 5.95
CA SER A 285 18.72 -18.19 6.42
C SER A 285 17.86 -18.65 5.25
N THR A 286 16.74 -19.29 5.54
CA THR A 286 15.81 -19.73 4.50
C THR A 286 14.75 -18.65 4.29
N PRO A 287 14.64 -18.04 3.10
CA PRO A 287 13.60 -17.04 2.85
C PRO A 287 12.22 -17.71 2.89
N PHE A 288 11.22 -16.99 3.40
CA PHE A 288 9.85 -17.48 3.51
C PHE A 288 8.93 -16.65 2.62
N PHE A 289 8.06 -17.31 1.84
CA PHE A 289 7.11 -16.63 0.95
C PHE A 289 5.68 -17.05 1.27
N LYS A 290 4.77 -16.08 1.33
CA LYS A 290 3.32 -16.29 1.40
C LYS A 290 2.71 -15.73 0.12
N THR A 291 2.20 -16.61 -0.73
CA THR A 291 1.84 -16.28 -2.13
C THR A 291 0.46 -16.78 -2.51
N GLU A 292 -0.16 -17.60 -1.65
CA GLU A 292 -1.48 -18.19 -1.84
C GLU A 292 -2.63 -17.17 -1.84
N LEU A 293 -2.38 -15.95 -1.35
CA LEU A 293 -3.32 -14.82 -1.37
C LEU A 293 -3.20 -13.97 -2.65
N SER A 294 -2.21 -14.24 -3.50
CA SER A 294 -2.02 -13.54 -4.77
C SER A 294 -3.15 -13.87 -5.75
N PRO A 295 -3.68 -12.88 -6.50
CA PRO A 295 -4.74 -13.13 -7.49
C PRO A 295 -4.20 -13.78 -8.77
N LYS A 296 -2.87 -13.72 -8.97
CA LYS A 296 -2.18 -14.18 -10.18
C LYS A 296 -0.88 -14.94 -9.83
N PRO A 297 -0.43 -15.89 -10.67
CA PRO A 297 0.86 -16.57 -10.47
C PRO A 297 2.03 -15.59 -10.49
N LEU A 298 3.05 -15.82 -9.66
CA LEU A 298 4.19 -14.90 -9.51
C LEU A 298 4.97 -14.69 -10.83
N GLU A 299 4.95 -15.68 -11.72
CA GLU A 299 5.57 -15.65 -13.05
C GLU A 299 4.90 -14.65 -13.99
N SER A 300 3.68 -14.23 -13.66
CA SER A 300 2.92 -13.26 -14.45
C SER A 300 2.98 -11.84 -13.89
N ILE A 301 3.69 -11.63 -12.77
CA ILE A 301 3.76 -10.35 -12.06
C ILE A 301 5.09 -9.69 -12.35
N PRO A 302 5.12 -8.63 -13.17
CA PRO A 302 6.34 -7.87 -13.39
C PRO A 302 6.84 -7.22 -12.09
N ILE A 303 8.15 -7.10 -11.93
CA ILE A 303 8.73 -6.37 -10.79
C ILE A 303 8.33 -4.89 -10.83
N SER A 304 8.12 -4.33 -12.03
CA SER A 304 7.63 -2.97 -12.20
C SER A 304 6.24 -2.73 -11.59
N ASP A 305 5.43 -3.77 -11.34
CA ASP A 305 4.11 -3.63 -10.68
C ASP A 305 4.21 -3.15 -9.22
N PHE A 306 5.38 -3.27 -8.58
CA PHE A 306 5.60 -2.86 -7.19
C PHE A 306 6.77 -1.88 -7.03
N PHE A 307 7.81 -2.03 -7.83
CA PHE A 307 9.04 -1.24 -7.68
C PHE A 307 9.16 -0.08 -8.68
N GLY A 308 8.37 -0.08 -9.75
CA GLY A 308 8.49 0.90 -10.83
C GLY A 308 7.37 1.93 -10.87
N SER A 309 7.56 2.98 -11.65
CA SER A 309 6.53 3.98 -11.94
C SER A 309 5.52 3.49 -12.97
N ASP A 310 4.21 3.66 -12.76
CA ASP A 310 3.22 3.50 -13.84
C ASP A 310 2.96 4.82 -14.61
N ILE A 311 3.84 5.83 -14.46
CA ILE A 311 3.70 7.11 -15.16
C ILE A 311 3.99 6.93 -16.65
N LYS A 312 2.93 7.05 -17.48
CA LYS A 312 3.06 7.14 -18.94
C LYS A 312 3.49 8.54 -19.36
N ILE A 313 4.77 8.72 -19.68
CA ILE A 313 5.30 9.98 -20.19
C ILE A 313 5.00 10.09 -21.69
N ASN A 314 4.03 10.93 -22.05
CA ASN A 314 3.77 11.31 -23.44
C ASN A 314 4.53 12.61 -23.76
N PHE A 315 5.61 12.51 -24.53
CA PHE A 315 6.30 13.70 -25.02
C PHE A 315 5.48 14.36 -26.12
N LEU A 316 5.08 15.61 -25.90
CA LEU A 316 4.44 16.41 -26.94
C LEU A 316 5.51 16.82 -27.98
N SER A 317 5.43 16.26 -29.18
CA SER A 317 6.27 16.66 -30.31
C SER A 317 5.71 17.94 -30.93
N GLY A 318 6.22 19.09 -30.50
CA GLY A 318 5.86 20.37 -31.08
C GLY A 318 6.75 21.50 -30.57
N LYS A 319 7.22 22.37 -31.46
CA LYS A 319 7.84 23.63 -31.03
C LYS A 319 6.79 24.44 -30.29
N TYR A 320 7.04 24.76 -29.02
CA TYR A 320 6.24 25.73 -28.29
C TYR A 320 6.40 27.08 -29.00
N GLY A 321 5.39 27.46 -29.78
CA GLY A 321 5.46 28.54 -30.78
C GLY A 321 5.48 29.94 -30.16
N ILE A 322 6.56 30.31 -29.46
CA ILE A 322 6.72 31.66 -28.87
C ILE A 322 7.05 32.71 -29.94
N ARG A 323 7.64 32.31 -31.07
CA ARG A 323 7.90 33.20 -32.21
C ARG A 323 7.12 32.73 -33.42
N GLY A 324 6.00 33.39 -33.69
CA GLY A 324 5.21 33.16 -34.89
C GLY A 324 5.96 33.61 -36.14
N ASN A 325 6.10 32.70 -37.11
CA ASN A 325 5.78 33.05 -38.48
C ASN A 325 4.44 32.36 -38.76
N ALA A 326 3.44 33.15 -39.15
CA ALA A 326 2.05 32.75 -39.36
C ALA A 326 1.83 31.88 -40.61
N SER A 327 2.77 30.98 -40.94
CA SER A 327 2.73 30.18 -42.17
C SER A 327 2.89 28.68 -41.94
N ALA A 328 3.06 28.20 -40.71
CA ALA A 328 2.96 26.78 -40.40
C ALA A 328 1.58 26.48 -39.78
N ALA A 329 0.54 26.50 -40.62
CA ALA A 329 -0.75 25.96 -40.25
C ALA A 329 -0.57 24.47 -39.94
N VAL A 330 -0.78 24.10 -38.68
CA VAL A 330 -1.03 22.73 -38.29
C VAL A 330 -2.31 22.31 -39.01
N ASN A 331 -2.23 21.30 -39.88
CA ASN A 331 -3.41 20.63 -40.42
C ASN A 331 -4.10 19.87 -39.29
N SER A 332 -4.79 20.60 -38.41
CA SER A 332 -5.82 20.04 -37.55
C SER A 332 -7.12 20.15 -38.32
N GLU A 333 -7.78 19.02 -38.58
CA GLU A 333 -9.14 19.02 -39.09
C GLU A 333 -10.03 19.94 -38.23
N PRO A 334 -10.89 20.77 -38.85
CA PRO A 334 -11.75 21.66 -38.09
C PRO A 334 -12.78 20.84 -37.32
N VAL A 335 -12.63 20.79 -36.00
CA VAL A 335 -13.69 20.32 -35.10
C VAL A 335 -14.88 21.26 -35.27
N SER A 336 -15.96 20.78 -35.90
CA SER A 336 -17.18 21.54 -36.06
C SER A 336 -17.88 21.66 -34.70
N PHE A 337 -17.77 22.83 -34.07
CA PHE A 337 -18.60 23.15 -32.92
C PHE A 337 -20.00 23.55 -33.40
N LYS A 338 -20.96 22.63 -33.29
CA LYS A 338 -22.38 23.01 -33.26
C LYS A 338 -22.61 23.79 -31.96
N ARG A 339 -22.89 25.10 -32.07
CA ARG A 339 -23.38 25.91 -30.95
C ARG A 339 -24.71 25.34 -30.46
N VAL A 340 -24.72 24.83 -29.24
CA VAL A 340 -25.94 24.64 -28.46
C VAL A 340 -26.02 25.77 -27.44
N GLY A 341 -27.11 26.56 -27.54
CA GLY A 341 -27.63 27.37 -26.43
C GLY A 341 -27.06 28.78 -26.24
N LYS A 342 -27.95 29.76 -26.18
CA LYS A 342 -27.66 31.17 -25.81
C LYS A 342 -27.15 31.27 -24.36
N PRO A 343 -26.35 32.30 -24.03
CA PRO A 343 -25.85 32.52 -22.67
C PRO A 343 -26.99 32.91 -21.73
N HIS A 344 -27.08 32.24 -20.57
CA HIS A 344 -28.04 32.59 -19.53
C HIS A 344 -27.53 33.83 -18.77
N GLU A 345 -28.33 34.88 -18.84
CA GLU A 345 -28.21 36.14 -18.12
C GLU A 345 -28.15 35.92 -16.60
N ARG A 346 -27.19 36.55 -15.91
CA ARG A 346 -27.13 36.59 -14.44
C ARG A 346 -28.31 37.39 -13.89
N SER A 347 -29.23 36.73 -13.20
CA SER A 347 -30.23 37.39 -12.36
C SER A 347 -29.66 37.72 -10.97
N LYS A 348 -30.06 38.90 -10.46
CA LYS A 348 -29.70 39.52 -9.17
C LYS A 348 -30.26 38.74 -7.96
N PRO A 349 -29.75 38.97 -6.73
CA PRO A 349 -30.19 38.22 -5.56
C PRO A 349 -31.55 38.72 -5.09
N GLU A 350 -32.50 37.81 -4.91
CA GLU A 350 -33.83 38.12 -4.38
C GLU A 350 -34.03 37.46 -3.01
N LYS A 351 -34.15 38.34 -2.00
CA LYS A 351 -34.94 38.28 -0.76
C LYS A 351 -34.94 36.99 0.09
N THR A 352 -34.48 37.21 1.32
CA THR A 352 -34.86 36.54 2.57
C THR A 352 -36.34 36.13 2.61
N LEU A 353 -36.60 34.86 2.90
CA LEU A 353 -37.88 34.35 3.39
C LEU A 353 -37.63 33.52 4.65
N GLU A 354 -38.03 34.10 5.77
CA GLU A 354 -38.36 33.40 7.00
C GLU A 354 -39.43 32.34 6.70
N TYR A 355 -39.25 31.11 7.19
CA TYR A 355 -40.37 30.22 7.42
C TYR A 355 -40.27 29.60 8.81
N THR A 356 -41.33 29.90 9.54
CA THR A 356 -41.68 29.56 10.89
C THR A 356 -41.96 28.07 11.08
N TRP A 357 -41.70 27.63 12.31
CA TRP A 357 -42.27 26.50 13.02
C TRP A 357 -43.65 26.06 12.52
N ASP A 358 -43.75 24.80 12.07
CA ASP A 358 -44.88 23.89 12.34
C ASP A 358 -44.67 22.59 11.55
N PHE A 359 -44.21 21.52 12.19
CA PHE A 359 -44.56 20.13 11.81
C PHE A 359 -44.27 19.14 12.95
N TYR A 360 -44.74 19.46 14.16
CA TYR A 360 -45.00 18.47 15.22
C TYR A 360 -46.44 17.96 15.06
N ALA A 361 -46.73 17.09 14.09
CA ALA A 361 -48.06 16.48 14.00
C ALA A 361 -48.17 15.23 13.10
N THR A 362 -47.19 14.32 13.06
CA THR A 362 -47.39 13.02 12.36
C THR A 362 -46.68 11.81 12.98
N PHE A 363 -46.01 11.94 14.12
CA PHE A 363 -45.35 10.79 14.79
C PHE A 363 -46.06 10.25 16.04
N SER A 364 -47.25 10.75 16.36
CA SER A 364 -47.97 10.39 17.60
C SER A 364 -49.13 9.39 17.41
N VAL A 365 -49.30 8.81 16.21
CA VAL A 365 -50.42 7.87 15.95
C VAL A 365 -49.98 6.40 15.90
N LEU A 366 -48.66 6.11 15.84
CA LEU A 366 -48.17 4.73 15.78
C LEU A 366 -47.89 4.08 17.15
N PHE A 367 -47.95 4.84 18.25
CA PHE A 367 -47.66 4.31 19.60
C PHE A 367 -48.90 3.94 20.43
N ILE A 368 -50.12 4.23 19.93
CA ILE A 368 -51.36 3.96 20.66
C ILE A 368 -52.00 2.61 20.26
N ILE A 369 -51.59 2.01 19.14
CA ILE A 369 -52.16 0.72 18.67
C ILE A 369 -51.45 -0.50 19.29
N VAL A 370 -50.22 -0.35 19.83
CA VAL A 370 -49.47 -1.48 20.42
C VAL A 370 -49.74 -1.66 21.92
N PHE A 371 -50.27 -0.67 22.63
CA PHE A 371 -50.52 -0.77 24.08
C PHE A 371 -51.97 -1.13 24.47
N ALA A 372 -52.91 -1.15 23.52
CA ALA A 372 -54.31 -1.49 23.79
C ALA A 372 -54.64 -3.00 23.69
N ALA A 373 -53.67 -3.86 23.31
CA ALA A 373 -53.89 -5.30 23.14
C ALA A 373 -53.26 -6.19 24.23
N SER A 374 -52.66 -5.63 25.29
CA SER A 374 -52.09 -6.41 26.42
C SER A 374 -52.87 -6.29 27.74
N PHE A 375 -54.07 -5.70 27.73
CA PHE A 375 -54.98 -5.70 28.88
C PHE A 375 -56.39 -6.16 28.49
N ALA A 376 -56.49 -7.33 27.87
CA ALA A 376 -57.75 -8.05 27.70
C ALA A 376 -57.54 -9.56 27.48
N SER A 377 -56.91 -10.25 28.43
CA SER A 377 -57.28 -11.63 28.76
C SER A 377 -56.74 -12.01 30.14
N LYS A 378 -57.68 -12.35 31.02
CA LYS A 378 -57.47 -13.30 32.12
C LYS A 378 -57.38 -14.70 31.55
#